data_AF-A0A1I7U2S8-F1
#
_entry.id   AF-A0A1I7U2S8-F1
#
_cell.length_a   1.000
_cell.length_b   1.000
_cell.length_c   1.000
_cell.angle_alpha   90.00
_cell.angle_beta   90.00
_cell.angle_gamma   90.00
#
_symmetry.space_group_name_H-M   'P 1'
#
loop_
_entity.id
_entity.type
_entity.pdbx_description
1 polymer ?
#
loop_
_entity_poly.entity_id
_entity_poly.type
_entity_poly.pdbx_seq_one_letter_code
_entity_poly.pdbx_strand_id
1 'polypeptide(L)'
;MYPYLNAGGVAYPRGDNFPDIDGPLKLRGFAYCDVLPDFDAPIGYLPQRFNSKLMFTLCRTCAEEKNVQSECTHNNVPERYLTGVWFTDELNKAICRGYQVLKYHEIMYWENESSGWPR
;
A
#
# COMPACT_ATOMS: atom_id res chain seq x y z
N MET A 1 -27.82 7.23 -0.31
CA MET A 1 -26.94 6.30 -1.07
C MET A 1 -26.26 5.31 -0.14
N TYR A 2 -25.54 5.75 0.90
CA TYR A 2 -24.87 4.84 1.84
C TYR A 2 -25.83 3.87 2.57
N PRO A 3 -26.97 4.30 3.17
CA PRO A 3 -27.88 3.35 3.81
C PRO A 3 -28.50 2.30 2.87
N TYR A 4 -28.68 2.65 1.59
CA TYR A 4 -29.26 1.75 0.58
C TYR A 4 -28.28 0.63 0.19
N LEU A 5 -27.00 0.95 0.03
CA LEU A 5 -25.96 -0.05 -0.26
C LEU A 5 -25.80 -1.03 0.91
N ASN A 6 -25.77 -0.52 2.14
CA ASN A 6 -25.64 -1.34 3.33
C ASN A 6 -26.84 -2.29 3.53
N ALA A 7 -28.06 -1.81 3.24
CA ALA A 7 -29.28 -2.62 3.32
C ALA A 7 -29.34 -3.71 2.23
N GLY A 8 -28.68 -3.49 1.08
CA GLY A 8 -28.61 -4.43 -0.03
C GLY A 8 -27.67 -5.62 0.17
N GLY A 9 -27.03 -5.74 1.34
CA GLY A 9 -26.17 -6.89 1.66
C GLY A 9 -24.84 -6.90 0.91
N VAL A 10 -24.31 -5.74 0.51
CA VAL A 10 -22.98 -5.67 -0.12
C VAL A 10 -21.91 -6.19 0.86
N ALA A 11 -20.97 -7.00 0.36
CA ALA A 11 -19.92 -7.57 1.18
C ALA A 11 -18.92 -6.48 1.61
N TYR A 12 -18.82 -6.24 2.92
CA TYR A 12 -17.80 -5.37 3.50
C TYR A 12 -16.52 -6.16 3.78
N PRO A 13 -15.36 -5.52 3.61
CA PRO A 13 -14.12 -6.15 3.99
C PRO A 13 -14.07 -6.28 5.52
N ARG A 14 -13.55 -7.41 5.99
CA ARG A 14 -13.36 -7.70 7.41
C ARG A 14 -11.92 -7.36 7.79
N GLY A 15 -11.76 -6.81 8.99
CA GLY A 15 -10.46 -6.63 9.62
C GLY A 15 -10.17 -7.82 10.52
N ASP A 16 -9.02 -8.46 10.32
CA ASP A 16 -8.60 -9.62 11.11
C ASP A 16 -7.05 -9.66 11.20
N ASN A 17 -6.51 -10.71 11.82
CA ASN A 17 -5.08 -10.88 12.15
C ASN A 17 -4.07 -10.38 11.10
N PHE A 18 -2.96 -9.82 11.60
CA PHE A 18 -1.82 -9.44 10.79
C PHE A 18 -1.15 -10.67 10.15
N PRO A 19 -0.94 -10.68 8.82
CA PRO A 19 -0.20 -11.70 8.11
C PRO A 19 1.29 -11.56 8.40
N ASP A 20 2.02 -12.60 8.03
CA ASP A 20 3.46 -12.62 8.15
C ASP A 20 4.10 -11.53 7.27
N ILE A 21 5.15 -10.91 7.80
CA ILE A 21 5.86 -9.79 7.16
C ILE A 21 6.67 -10.30 5.95
N ASP A 22 7.13 -11.55 6.01
CA ASP A 22 8.04 -12.14 5.03
C ASP A 22 7.32 -12.93 3.91
N GLY A 23 5.99 -12.78 3.77
CA GLY A 23 5.17 -13.57 2.85
C GLY A 23 4.25 -12.76 1.93
N PRO A 24 3.93 -13.28 0.73
CA PRO A 24 2.93 -12.66 -0.14
C PRO A 24 1.55 -12.70 0.51
N LEU A 25 0.82 -11.59 0.41
CA LEU A 25 -0.55 -11.47 0.88
C LEU A 25 -1.48 -12.32 0.01
N LYS A 26 -2.06 -13.37 0.59
CA LYS A 26 -2.97 -14.29 -0.10
C LYS A 26 -4.42 -13.80 -0.15
N LEU A 27 -4.76 -12.86 0.74
CA LEU A 27 -6.11 -12.33 0.88
C LEU A 27 -6.32 -11.18 -0.10
N ARG A 28 -7.48 -11.16 -0.78
CA ARG A 28 -7.87 -10.04 -1.62
C ARG A 28 -8.41 -8.93 -0.72
N GLY A 29 -7.71 -7.82 -0.68
CA GLY A 29 -7.96 -6.77 0.28
C GLY A 29 -7.06 -5.56 0.10
N PHE A 30 -6.97 -4.75 1.14
CA PHE A 30 -6.02 -3.66 1.26
C PHE A 30 -5.40 -3.64 2.65
N ALA A 31 -4.19 -3.08 2.73
CA ALA A 31 -3.41 -3.03 3.94
C ALA A 31 -2.94 -1.60 4.20
N TYR A 32 -3.13 -1.12 5.43
CA TYR A 32 -2.46 0.05 5.96
C TYR A 32 -1.13 -0.38 6.57
N CYS A 33 -0.01 0.04 5.99
CA CYS A 33 1.31 -0.45 6.37
C CYS A 33 2.43 0.57 6.12
N ASP A 34 3.56 0.31 6.76
CA ASP A 34 4.85 0.96 6.49
C ASP A 34 5.66 0.07 5.55
N VAL A 35 6.13 0.63 4.45
CA VAL A 35 6.92 -0.07 3.44
C VAL A 35 8.19 0.69 3.11
N LEU A 36 9.30 -0.01 3.00
CA LEU A 36 10.58 0.52 2.59
C LEU A 36 10.81 0.18 1.11
N PRO A 37 10.85 1.18 0.22
CA PRO A 37 11.21 0.98 -1.16
C PRO A 37 12.68 0.57 -1.31
N ASP A 38 12.96 -0.26 -2.32
CA ASP A 38 14.32 -0.60 -2.71
C ASP A 38 15.12 0.67 -3.09
N PHE A 39 16.43 0.67 -2.80
CA PHE A 39 17.33 1.78 -3.15
C PHE A 39 17.59 1.85 -4.64
N ASP A 40 17.72 0.70 -5.30
CA ASP A 40 18.11 0.61 -6.71
C ASP A 40 16.91 0.60 -7.67
N ALA A 41 15.69 0.77 -7.14
CA ALA A 41 14.49 0.83 -7.97
C ALA A 41 14.50 2.10 -8.85
N PRO A 42 14.13 2.01 -10.14
CA PRO A 42 14.13 3.18 -11.04
C PRO A 42 12.93 4.12 -10.82
N ILE A 43 11.82 3.62 -10.27
CA ILE A 43 10.60 4.38 -10.00
C ILE A 43 9.84 3.75 -8.83
N GLY A 44 9.06 4.55 -8.10
CA GLY A 44 8.13 4.03 -7.10
C GLY A 44 7.00 3.21 -7.73
N TYR A 45 6.62 2.09 -7.11
CA TYR A 45 5.47 1.28 -7.55
C TYR A 45 4.17 1.64 -6.84
N LEU A 46 4.27 2.18 -5.63
CA LEU A 46 3.11 2.44 -4.78
C LEU A 46 2.64 3.89 -4.95
N PRO A 47 1.37 4.11 -5.28
CA PRO A 47 0.80 5.46 -5.37
C PRO A 47 0.67 6.06 -3.98
N GLN A 48 1.15 7.30 -3.81
CA GLN A 48 1.00 8.03 -2.56
C GLN A 48 0.74 9.51 -2.79
N ARG A 49 -0.03 10.12 -1.90
CA ARG A 49 -0.30 11.56 -1.95
C ARG A 49 0.65 12.30 -1.04
N PHE A 50 1.48 13.16 -1.62
CA PHE A 50 2.19 14.20 -0.88
C PHE A 50 1.91 15.55 -1.53
N ASN A 51 1.88 16.62 -0.73
CA ASN A 51 1.70 17.98 -1.25
C ASN A 51 0.49 18.14 -2.19
N SER A 52 -0.63 17.46 -1.88
CA SER A 52 -1.86 17.43 -2.68
C SER A 52 -1.70 16.86 -4.11
N LYS A 53 -0.61 16.14 -4.40
CA LYS A 53 -0.35 15.49 -5.68
C LYS A 53 -0.18 13.99 -5.49
N LEU A 54 -0.68 13.22 -6.45
CA LEU A 54 -0.40 11.79 -6.54
C LEU A 54 1.01 11.60 -7.11
N MET A 55 1.86 10.86 -6.40
CA MET A 55 3.26 10.63 -6.77
C MET A 55 3.65 9.16 -6.54
N PHE A 56 4.69 8.74 -7.26
CA PHE A 56 5.28 7.41 -7.20
C PHE A 56 6.73 7.57 -6.73
N THR A 57 6.93 7.54 -5.42
CA THR A 57 8.22 7.93 -4.81
C THR A 57 8.90 6.74 -4.14
N LEU A 58 10.22 6.86 -3.96
CA LEU A 58 11.06 5.87 -3.27
C LEU A 58 11.52 6.34 -1.89
N CYS A 59 11.38 7.65 -1.61
CA CYS A 59 11.71 8.25 -0.33
C CYS A 59 10.61 9.24 0.05
N ARG A 60 10.10 9.10 1.28
CA ARG A 60 9.11 10.00 1.86
C ARG A 60 9.62 11.43 1.95
N THR A 61 10.80 11.65 2.55
CA THR A 61 11.36 13.00 2.70
C THR A 61 11.57 13.70 1.36
N CYS A 62 12.13 13.01 0.36
CA CYS A 62 12.29 13.59 -0.99
C CYS A 62 10.94 13.97 -1.62
N ALA A 63 9.88 13.18 -1.39
CA ALA A 63 8.54 13.48 -1.88
C ALA A 63 7.93 14.71 -1.19
N GLU A 64 8.12 14.83 0.12
CA GLU A 64 7.66 15.96 0.94
C GLU A 64 8.39 17.26 0.56
N GLU A 65 9.71 17.20 0.36
CA GLU A 65 10.56 18.32 -0.04
C GLU A 65 10.46 18.67 -1.53
N LYS A 66 9.75 17.85 -2.32
CA LYS A 66 9.63 17.99 -3.78
C LYS A 66 11.00 17.97 -4.46
N ASN A 67 11.90 17.12 -3.99
CA ASN A 67 13.16 16.90 -4.66
C ASN A 67 12.94 16.10 -5.96
N VAL A 68 13.10 16.76 -7.10
CA VAL A 68 12.94 16.15 -8.44
C VAL A 68 14.28 16.08 -9.20
N GLN A 69 15.31 16.79 -8.73
CA GLN A 69 16.53 17.03 -9.52
C GLN A 69 17.78 16.41 -8.91
N SER A 70 17.90 16.33 -7.58
CA SER A 70 19.08 15.76 -6.95
C SER A 70 18.88 14.29 -6.58
N GLU A 71 19.98 13.56 -6.56
CA GLU A 71 20.01 12.21 -6.04
C GLU A 71 19.61 12.19 -4.55
N CYS A 72 18.89 11.15 -4.16
CA CYS A 72 18.47 10.96 -2.78
C CYS A 72 19.68 10.62 -1.90
N THR A 73 19.96 11.44 -0.88
CA THR A 73 21.03 11.21 0.10
C THR A 73 20.54 10.59 1.42
N HIS A 74 19.22 10.39 1.55
CA HIS A 74 18.61 9.77 2.72
C HIS A 74 18.94 8.27 2.74
N ASN A 75 19.73 7.84 3.72
CA ASN A 75 20.08 6.44 3.93
C ASN A 75 19.33 5.83 5.13
N ASN A 76 18.80 6.68 6.01
CA ASN A 76 18.09 6.22 7.19
C ASN A 76 16.70 5.71 6.81
N VAL A 77 16.35 4.51 7.28
CA VAL A 77 15.03 3.91 7.06
C VAL A 77 13.88 4.88 7.43
N PRO A 78 13.92 5.60 8.58
CA PRO A 78 12.85 6.53 8.97
C PRO A 78 12.54 7.69 8.01
N GLU A 79 13.52 8.09 7.21
CA GLU A 79 13.38 9.16 6.22
C GLU A 79 12.82 8.63 4.88
N ARG A 80 13.02 7.33 4.61
CA ARG A 80 12.67 6.73 3.32
C ARG A 80 11.33 6.02 3.32
N TYR A 81 10.99 5.32 4.40
CA TYR A 81 9.79 4.46 4.41
C TYR A 81 8.53 5.27 4.10
N LEU A 82 7.61 4.60 3.42
CA LEU A 82 6.32 5.11 3.01
C LEU A 82 5.25 4.50 3.91
N THR A 83 4.36 5.33 4.45
CA THR A 83 3.18 4.86 5.17
C THR A 83 1.94 5.13 4.33
N GLY A 84 1.12 4.12 4.11
CA GLY A 84 -0.04 4.26 3.24
C GLY A 84 -0.95 3.04 3.23
N VAL A 85 -2.05 3.18 2.50
CA VAL A 85 -3.02 2.11 2.27
C VAL A 85 -2.94 1.69 0.82
N TRP A 86 -2.67 0.40 0.59
CA TRP A 86 -2.56 -0.15 -0.77
C TRP A 86 -3.32 -1.45 -0.89
N PHE A 87 -3.78 -1.76 -2.11
CA PHE A 87 -4.36 -3.06 -2.37
C PHE A 87 -3.29 -4.14 -2.28
N THR A 88 -3.69 -5.30 -1.76
CA THR A 88 -2.88 -6.52 -1.66
C THR A 88 -2.17 -6.87 -2.96
N ASP A 89 -2.80 -6.69 -4.12
CA ASP A 89 -2.18 -6.91 -5.44
C ASP A 89 -1.03 -5.91 -5.75
N GLU A 90 -1.23 -4.63 -5.44
CA GLU A 90 -0.21 -3.59 -5.61
C GLU A 90 0.96 -3.82 -4.67
N LEU A 91 0.65 -4.16 -3.41
CA LEU A 91 1.64 -4.41 -2.37
C LEU A 91 2.45 -5.67 -2.68
N ASN A 92 1.82 -6.77 -3.10
CA ASN A 92 2.50 -7.97 -3.57
C ASN A 92 3.43 -7.67 -4.76
N LYS A 93 2.97 -6.82 -5.69
CA LYS A 93 3.81 -6.42 -6.83
C LYS A 93 5.02 -5.61 -6.38
N ALA A 94 4.86 -4.71 -5.41
CA ALA A 94 5.95 -3.93 -4.83
C ALA A 94 6.95 -4.82 -4.09
N ILE A 95 6.48 -5.78 -3.27
CA ILE A 95 7.32 -6.75 -2.57
C ILE A 95 8.15 -7.58 -3.56
N CYS A 96 7.52 -8.08 -4.63
CA CYS A 96 8.23 -8.77 -5.73
C CYS A 96 9.29 -7.90 -6.44
N ARG A 97 9.26 -6.58 -6.26
CA ARG A 97 10.23 -5.61 -6.80
C ARG A 97 11.25 -5.14 -5.76
N GLY A 98 11.33 -5.81 -4.61
CA GLY A 98 12.33 -5.52 -3.57
C GLY A 98 11.82 -4.63 -2.43
N TYR A 99 10.54 -4.26 -2.41
CA TYR A 99 10.00 -3.52 -1.27
C TYR A 99 9.95 -4.41 -0.04
N GLN A 100 10.30 -3.85 1.11
CA GLN A 100 10.21 -4.53 2.40
C GLN A 100 9.05 -3.95 3.18
N VAL A 101 8.12 -4.79 3.64
CA VAL A 101 7.11 -4.34 4.59
C VAL A 101 7.78 -4.25 5.95
N LEU A 102 7.71 -3.08 6.59
CA LEU A 102 8.28 -2.87 7.92
C LEU A 102 7.25 -3.21 9.01
N LYS A 103 6.00 -2.83 8.77
CA LYS A 103 4.91 -2.99 9.74
C LYS A 103 3.55 -2.96 9.07
N TYR A 104 2.68 -3.90 9.44
CA TYR A 104 1.24 -3.80 9.18
C TYR A 104 0.56 -3.09 10.35
N HIS A 105 -0.22 -2.05 10.05
CA HIS A 105 -1.03 -1.34 11.06
C HIS A 105 -2.47 -1.83 11.05
N GLU A 106 -3.06 -2.05 9.87
CA GLU A 106 -4.40 -2.61 9.70
C GLU A 106 -4.50 -3.37 8.37
N ILE A 107 -5.29 -4.44 8.32
CA ILE A 107 -5.59 -5.16 7.08
C ILE A 107 -7.07 -5.42 6.99
N MET A 108 -7.59 -5.21 5.79
CA MET A 108 -8.99 -5.40 5.46
C MET A 108 -9.08 -6.29 4.23
N TYR A 109 -9.83 -7.37 4.32
CA TYR A 109 -9.97 -8.33 3.22
C TYR A 109 -11.39 -8.81 3.03
N TRP A 110 -11.67 -9.30 1.83
CA TRP A 110 -12.91 -10.03 1.54
C TRP A 110 -12.62 -11.52 1.58
N GLU A 111 -13.42 -12.27 2.33
CA GLU A 111 -13.48 -13.72 2.16
C GLU A 111 -13.95 -13.99 0.73
N ASN A 112 -13.31 -14.94 0.04
CA ASN A 112 -13.63 -15.28 -1.33
C ASN A 112 -15.04 -15.90 -1.41
N GLU A 113 -16.06 -15.06 -1.39
CA GLU A 113 -17.30 -15.32 -2.08
C GLU A 113 -17.36 -14.36 -3.26
N SER A 114 -17.41 -14.96 -4.44
CA SER A 114 -17.82 -14.34 -5.69
C SER A 114 -19.00 -13.39 -5.44
N SER A 115 -18.70 -12.11 -5.25
CA SER A 115 -19.73 -11.09 -5.21
C SER A 115 -20.33 -11.03 -6.61
N GLY A 116 -21.62 -11.34 -6.69
CA GLY A 116 -22.43 -11.35 -7.90
C GLY A 116 -22.57 -9.96 -8.52
N TRP A 117 -21.47 -9.42 -9.02
CA TRP A 117 -21.46 -8.34 -9.99
C TRP A 117 -21.52 -8.98 -11.37
N PRO A 118 -22.59 -8.75 -12.16
CA PRO A 118 -22.60 -9.19 -13.54
C PRO A 118 -21.45 -8.46 -14.26
N ARG A 119 -20.60 -9.25 -14.93
CA ARG A 119 -19.59 -8.74 -15.86
C ARG A 119 -20.26 -8.05 -17.05
#